data_AF-A0A915JA70-F1
#
_entry.id   AF-A0A915JA70-F1
#
_cell.length_a   1.000
_cell.length_b   1.000
_cell.length_c   1.000
_cell.angle_alpha   90.00
_cell.angle_beta   90.00
_cell.angle_gamma   90.00
#
_symmetry.space_group_name_H-M   'P 1'
#
loop_
_entity.id
_entity.type
_entity.pdbx_description
1 polymer ?
#
loop_
_entity_poly.entity_id
_entity_poly.type
_entity_poly.pdbx_seq_one_letter_code
_entity_poly.pdbx_strand_id
1 'polypeptide(L)'
;MTTVIASPGLNSDDMLETCSSLVAQITESGLNMDPYFAQIYDDKNETYVLMHEIDENFKGRLSRIARVCNNDNGRRNNPYILALFAKVSLNCSIWNDQAAFQFDIVELATHPLNVEYNQRTGNKSVNLLYAVFSTPNHVFKISAICAFALDDIRQAFLNNASFIDPKGQVTPPSPWILNVS
;
A
#
# COMPACT_ATOMS: atom_id res chain seq x y z
N MET A 1 20.85 -19.19 6.85
CA MET A 1 21.60 -18.37 5.87
C MET A 1 20.56 -17.89 4.87
N THR A 2 19.92 -16.76 5.15
CA THR A 2 18.74 -16.31 4.39
C THR A 2 19.17 -15.14 3.51
N THR A 3 19.05 -15.34 2.21
CA THR A 3 19.42 -14.36 1.18
C THR A 3 18.42 -13.20 1.23
N VAL A 4 18.88 -12.00 1.56
CA VAL A 4 18.11 -10.78 1.32
C VAL A 4 18.13 -10.54 -0.18
N ILE A 5 17.01 -10.83 -0.85
CA ILE A 5 16.82 -10.44 -2.25
C ILE A 5 16.69 -8.92 -2.24
N ALA A 6 17.74 -8.23 -2.66
CA ALA A 6 17.63 -6.82 -2.99
C ALA A 6 16.69 -6.71 -4.19
N SER A 7 15.54 -6.03 -4.01
CA SER A 7 14.68 -5.65 -5.14
C SER A 7 15.55 -4.89 -6.16
N PRO A 8 15.61 -5.32 -7.43
CA PRO A 8 16.28 -4.55 -8.47
C PRO A 8 15.55 -3.21 -8.60
N GLY A 9 16.31 -2.12 -8.74
CA GLY A 9 15.72 -0.83 -9.05
C GLY A 9 14.93 -0.92 -10.37
N LEU A 10 13.65 -0.57 -10.32
CA LEU A 10 12.76 -0.54 -11.49
C LEU A 10 13.23 0.59 -12.43
N ASN A 11 13.44 0.26 -13.71
CA ASN A 11 13.90 1.22 -14.71
C ASN A 11 12.74 2.12 -15.19
N SER A 12 13.06 3.23 -15.86
CA SER A 12 12.06 4.16 -16.42
C SER A 12 11.13 3.54 -17.46
N ASP A 13 11.57 2.48 -18.13
CA ASP A 13 10.77 1.77 -19.14
C ASP A 13 9.73 0.82 -18.49
N ASP A 14 10.02 0.24 -17.32
CA ASP A 14 9.04 -0.55 -16.52
C ASP A 14 7.83 0.30 -16.08
N MET A 15 8.02 1.63 -15.97
CA MET A 15 6.98 2.55 -15.53
C MET A 15 5.90 2.82 -16.58
N LEU A 16 6.25 2.85 -17.86
CA LEU A 16 5.28 2.95 -18.97
C LEU A 16 4.55 1.63 -19.19
N GLU A 17 5.21 0.52 -18.85
CA GLU A 17 4.67 -0.84 -18.91
C GLU A 17 3.60 -1.07 -17.82
N THR A 18 3.66 -0.35 -16.71
CA THR A 18 2.71 -0.47 -15.59
C THR A 18 1.25 -0.11 -15.93
N CYS A 19 1.03 0.94 -16.75
CA CYS A 19 -0.29 1.34 -17.26
C CYS A 19 -0.59 0.81 -18.69
N SER A 20 0.43 0.31 -19.42
CA SER A 20 0.30 -0.12 -20.84
C SER A 20 0.49 -1.62 -21.10
N SER A 21 1.04 -2.41 -20.17
CA SER A 21 1.16 -3.86 -20.35
C SER A 21 -0.22 -4.49 -20.25
N LEU A 22 -0.80 -4.68 -21.43
CA LEU A 22 -1.87 -5.60 -21.78
C LEU A 22 -2.75 -6.06 -20.60
N VAL A 23 -3.99 -5.58 -20.58
CA VAL A 23 -5.04 -6.17 -19.74
C VAL A 23 -4.77 -5.88 -18.27
N ALA A 24 -5.43 -4.84 -17.73
CA ALA A 24 -5.94 -4.92 -16.37
C ALA A 24 -6.65 -6.29 -16.26
N GLN A 25 -5.93 -7.32 -15.82
CA GLN A 25 -6.51 -8.60 -15.46
C GLN A 25 -7.56 -8.22 -14.44
N ILE A 26 -8.80 -8.41 -14.87
CA ILE A 26 -10.06 -8.10 -14.21
C ILE A 26 -9.86 -8.23 -12.69
N THR A 27 -9.55 -7.12 -12.04
CA THR A 27 -9.37 -7.04 -10.59
C THR A 27 -10.41 -6.03 -10.15
N GLU A 28 -11.50 -6.56 -9.56
CA GLU A 28 -12.47 -5.88 -8.71
C GLU A 28 -12.73 -4.41 -9.10
N SER A 29 -13.73 -4.23 -9.98
CA SER A 29 -14.00 -2.94 -10.62
C SER A 29 -14.56 -1.91 -9.64
N GLY A 30 -13.66 -1.06 -9.14
CA GLY A 30 -13.99 0.20 -8.48
C GLY A 30 -13.90 0.15 -6.96
N LEU A 31 -14.48 1.18 -6.36
CA LEU A 31 -14.57 1.30 -4.91
C LEU A 31 -15.60 0.30 -4.38
N ASN A 32 -15.31 -0.29 -3.23
CA ASN A 32 -16.28 -1.08 -2.49
C ASN A 32 -17.19 -0.15 -1.67
N MET A 33 -17.97 -0.73 -0.76
CA MET A 33 -18.96 0.01 0.01
C MET A 33 -18.29 0.95 1.04
N ASP A 34 -18.86 2.16 1.15
CA ASP A 34 -18.47 3.18 2.14
C ASP A 34 -16.96 3.50 2.15
N PRO A 35 -16.36 3.92 1.01
CA PRO A 35 -14.95 4.26 0.97
C PRO A 35 -14.68 5.56 1.73
N TYR A 36 -13.63 5.57 2.54
CA TYR A 36 -13.10 6.75 3.18
C TYR A 36 -11.69 7.01 2.67
N PHE A 37 -11.45 8.21 2.14
CA PHE A 37 -10.18 8.60 1.54
C PHE A 37 -9.31 9.29 2.58
N ALA A 38 -8.17 8.70 2.89
CA ALA A 38 -7.23 9.19 3.90
C ALA A 38 -6.14 10.07 3.30
N GLN A 39 -5.67 9.75 2.08
CA GLN A 39 -4.61 10.52 1.43
C GLN A 39 -4.60 10.33 -0.09
N ILE A 40 -4.17 11.36 -0.81
CA ILE A 40 -3.96 11.32 -2.26
C ILE A 40 -2.59 11.90 -2.57
N TYR A 41 -1.85 11.30 -3.49
CA TYR A 41 -0.62 11.88 -4.02
C TYR A 41 -0.37 11.46 -5.47
N ASP A 42 0.32 12.32 -6.21
CA ASP A 42 0.71 12.04 -7.59
C ASP A 42 2.16 11.53 -7.65
N ASP A 43 2.38 10.50 -8.47
CA ASP A 43 3.72 10.02 -8.84
C ASP A 43 3.78 9.82 -10.36
N LYS A 44 4.46 10.75 -11.04
CA LYS A 44 4.66 10.77 -12.49
C LYS A 44 3.34 10.72 -13.28
N ASN A 45 2.93 9.54 -13.78
CA ASN A 45 1.75 9.36 -14.63
C ASN A 45 0.60 8.62 -13.92
N GLU A 46 0.70 8.51 -12.61
CA GLU A 46 -0.26 7.81 -11.76
C GLU A 46 -0.63 8.69 -10.56
N THR A 47 -1.90 8.64 -10.17
CA THR A 47 -2.37 9.18 -8.90
C THR A 47 -2.66 8.01 -7.96
N TYR A 48 -2.08 8.06 -6.77
CA TYR A 48 -2.28 7.08 -5.72
C TYR A 48 -3.29 7.61 -4.69
N VAL A 49 -4.19 6.73 -4.26
CA VAL A 49 -5.25 7.05 -3.30
C VAL A 49 -5.22 6.02 -2.18
N LEU A 50 -4.96 6.48 -0.96
CA LEU A 50 -5.05 5.67 0.24
C LEU A 50 -6.43 5.82 0.84
N MET A 51 -7.03 4.69 1.18
CA MET A 51 -8.41 4.64 1.63
C MET A 51 -8.67 3.42 2.49
N HIS A 52 -9.79 3.42 3.20
CA HIS A 52 -10.37 2.19 3.72
C HIS A 52 -11.84 2.06 3.32
N GLU A 53 -12.25 0.84 3.04
CA GLU A 53 -13.60 0.52 2.56
C GLU A 53 -14.08 -0.73 3.28
N ILE A 54 -15.39 -1.01 3.19
CA ILE A 54 -15.92 -2.28 3.67
C ILE A 54 -15.53 -3.37 2.68
N ASP A 55 -15.01 -4.49 3.21
CA ASP A 55 -14.64 -5.66 2.41
C ASP A 55 -15.80 -6.15 1.55
N GLU A 56 -15.51 -6.72 0.38
CA GLU A 56 -16.51 -7.30 -0.54
C GLU A 56 -17.42 -8.31 0.15
N ASN A 57 -16.89 -9.04 1.13
CA ASN A 57 -17.64 -10.04 1.88
C ASN A 57 -18.28 -9.50 3.18
N PHE A 58 -18.27 -8.17 3.37
CA PHE A 58 -18.77 -7.49 4.58
C PHE A 58 -18.14 -7.98 5.89
N LYS A 59 -16.91 -8.51 5.83
CA LYS A 59 -16.19 -9.06 6.99
C LYS A 59 -15.59 -8.00 7.91
N GLY A 60 -15.51 -6.76 7.45
CA GLY A 60 -14.91 -5.65 8.19
C GLY A 60 -14.48 -4.54 7.24
N ARG A 61 -13.73 -3.58 7.78
CA ARG A 61 -13.06 -2.57 6.96
C ARG A 61 -11.67 -3.06 6.58
N LEU A 62 -11.22 -2.71 5.39
CA LEU A 62 -9.88 -3.00 4.89
C LEU A 62 -9.26 -1.71 4.38
N SER A 63 -7.99 -1.50 4.73
CA SER A 63 -7.18 -0.44 4.16
C SER A 63 -6.61 -0.86 2.82
N ARG A 64 -6.71 0.03 1.85
CA ARG A 64 -6.26 -0.15 0.47
C ARG A 64 -5.42 1.03 0.03
N ILE A 65 -4.51 0.76 -0.89
CA ILE A 65 -3.96 1.78 -1.78
C ILE A 65 -4.44 1.47 -3.19
N ALA A 66 -5.04 2.47 -3.82
CA ALA A 66 -5.46 2.43 -5.20
C ALA A 66 -4.53 3.27 -6.07
N ARG A 67 -4.45 2.92 -7.35
CA ARG A 67 -3.82 3.73 -8.38
C ARG A 67 -4.82 4.06 -9.48
N VAL A 68 -4.66 5.24 -10.05
CA VAL A 68 -5.38 5.71 -11.24
C VAL A 68 -4.34 6.20 -12.24
N CYS A 69 -4.36 5.67 -13.46
CA CYS A 69 -3.49 6.16 -14.52
C CYS A 69 -4.02 7.50 -15.06
N ASN A 70 -3.15 8.50 -15.20
CA ASN A 70 -3.55 9.85 -15.64
C ASN A 70 -4.12 9.88 -17.07
N ASN A 71 -3.81 8.86 -17.87
CA ASN A 71 -4.30 8.68 -19.24
C ASN A 71 -5.52 7.75 -19.33
N ASP A 72 -6.17 7.44 -18.21
CA ASP A 72 -7.40 6.64 -18.20
C ASP A 72 -8.55 7.41 -18.86
N ASN A 73 -8.97 6.96 -20.03
CA ASN A 73 -10.08 7.55 -20.79
C ASN A 73 -11.44 6.91 -20.44
N GLY A 74 -11.47 6.09 -19.40
CA GLY A 74 -12.61 5.29 -19.00
C GLY A 74 -12.86 4.08 -19.90
N ARG A 75 -13.87 3.29 -19.54
CA ARG A 75 -14.23 2.08 -20.30
C ARG A 75 -14.81 2.44 -21.66
N ARG A 76 -14.54 1.61 -22.67
CA ARG A 76 -15.05 1.78 -24.05
C ARG A 76 -16.56 2.07 -24.13
N ASN A 77 -17.34 1.46 -23.25
CA ASN A 77 -18.80 1.58 -23.22
C ASN A 77 -19.31 2.57 -22.16
N ASN A 78 -18.44 3.07 -21.28
CA ASN A 78 -18.80 4.05 -20.25
C ASN A 78 -17.56 4.86 -19.84
N PRO A 79 -17.39 6.09 -20.37
CA PRO A 79 -16.23 6.93 -20.07
C PRO A 79 -16.21 7.42 -18.61
N TYR A 80 -17.32 7.32 -17.88
CA TYR A 80 -17.39 7.70 -16.46
C TYR A 80 -16.89 6.60 -15.51
N ILE A 81 -16.58 5.41 -16.03
CA ILE A 81 -16.01 4.31 -15.24
C ILE A 81 -14.55 4.15 -15.63
N LEU A 82 -13.66 4.28 -14.65
CA LEU A 82 -12.22 4.06 -14.81
C LEU A 82 -11.94 2.67 -15.38
N ALA A 83 -11.10 2.60 -16.41
CA ALA A 83 -10.67 1.36 -17.04
C ALA A 83 -9.36 0.82 -16.48
N LEU A 84 -8.51 1.69 -15.95
CA LEU A 84 -7.16 1.41 -15.46
C LEU A 84 -7.03 1.58 -13.94
N PHE A 85 -8.16 1.65 -13.24
CA PHE A 85 -8.21 1.62 -11.78
C PHE A 85 -7.78 0.25 -11.25
N ALA A 86 -6.86 0.24 -10.29
CA ALA A 86 -6.48 -0.95 -9.55
C ALA A 86 -6.29 -0.61 -8.07
N LYS A 87 -6.53 -1.56 -7.18
CA LYS A 87 -6.34 -1.42 -5.73
C LYS A 87 -5.72 -2.67 -5.13
N VAL A 88 -4.92 -2.50 -4.08
CA VAL A 88 -4.28 -3.58 -3.32
C VAL A 88 -4.43 -3.31 -1.81
N SER A 89 -4.46 -4.36 -0.99
CA SER A 89 -4.57 -4.20 0.46
C SER A 89 -3.27 -3.75 1.10
N LEU A 90 -3.38 -2.91 2.13
CA LEU A 90 -2.27 -2.56 3.01
C LEU A 90 -2.36 -3.44 4.26
N ASN A 91 -1.32 -4.21 4.54
CA ASN A 91 -1.22 -4.97 5.78
C ASN A 91 -0.44 -4.13 6.79
N CYS A 92 -1.12 -3.64 7.82
CA CYS A 92 -0.47 -3.07 9.00
C CYS A 92 -0.79 -3.97 10.20
N SER A 93 0.09 -4.93 10.46
CA SER A 93 -0.07 -5.89 11.55
C SER A 93 1.20 -6.00 12.40
N ILE A 94 1.01 -6.37 13.65
CA ILE A 94 2.09 -6.74 14.57
C ILE A 94 1.93 -8.21 14.89
N TRP A 95 2.96 -9.00 14.60
CA TRP A 95 2.98 -10.42 14.94
C TRP A 95 3.56 -10.63 16.34
N ASN A 96 2.87 -11.41 17.16
CA ASN A 96 3.43 -12.01 18.36
C ASN A 96 3.54 -13.55 18.20
N ASP A 97 4.03 -14.25 19.20
CA ASP A 97 4.25 -15.71 19.15
C ASP A 97 2.98 -16.54 18.90
N GLN A 98 1.79 -15.93 18.98
CA GLN A 98 0.50 -16.61 18.99
C GLN A 98 -0.44 -16.15 17.86
N ALA A 99 -0.38 -14.87 17.46
CA ALA A 99 -1.28 -14.28 16.46
C ALA A 99 -0.76 -12.94 15.89
N ALA A 100 -1.34 -12.54 14.77
CA ALA A 100 -1.23 -11.18 14.23
C ALA A 100 -2.28 -10.26 14.87
N PHE A 101 -1.85 -9.10 15.35
CA PHE A 101 -2.71 -8.01 15.73
C PHE A 101 -2.81 -7.01 14.58
N GLN A 102 -4.00 -6.81 14.03
CA GLN A 102 -4.23 -6.06 12.79
C GLN A 102 -4.78 -4.64 13.06
N PHE A 103 -4.31 -3.70 12.25
CA PHE A 103 -4.77 -2.31 12.20
C PHE A 103 -5.32 -2.05 10.79
N ASP A 104 -6.62 -2.30 10.59
CA ASP A 104 -7.21 -2.36 9.25
C ASP A 104 -7.75 -1.01 8.75
N ILE A 105 -7.74 0.05 9.55
CA ILE A 105 -8.35 1.35 9.21
C ILE A 105 -7.26 2.42 9.09
N VAL A 106 -6.93 2.85 7.87
CA VAL A 106 -6.00 3.96 7.63
C VAL A 106 -6.66 5.31 7.94
N GLU A 107 -6.14 6.03 8.92
CA GLU A 107 -6.69 7.32 9.36
C GLU A 107 -6.07 8.49 8.59
N LEU A 108 -4.74 8.43 8.36
CA LEU A 108 -3.98 9.45 7.64
C LEU A 108 -2.68 8.87 7.09
N ALA A 109 -2.13 9.51 6.07
CA ALA A 109 -0.82 9.18 5.54
C ALA A 109 -0.03 10.42 5.11
N THR A 110 1.29 10.27 5.04
CA THR A 110 2.17 11.33 4.54
C THR A 110 2.17 11.36 3.01
N HIS A 111 2.75 12.41 2.43
CA HIS A 111 3.29 12.26 1.08
C HIS A 111 4.52 11.34 1.12
N PRO A 112 4.92 10.71 0.01
CA PRO A 112 6.13 9.91 -0.01
C PRO A 112 7.36 10.75 0.35
N LEU A 113 8.18 10.21 1.24
CA LEU A 113 9.39 10.86 1.74
C LEU A 113 10.60 10.08 1.27
N ASN A 114 11.58 10.78 0.71
CA ASN A 114 12.88 10.20 0.40
C ASN A 114 13.68 10.06 1.69
N VAL A 115 13.98 8.81 2.08
CA VAL A 115 14.75 8.50 3.29
C VAL A 115 16.09 7.90 2.87
N GLU A 116 17.17 8.59 3.23
CA GLU A 116 18.52 8.09 3.10
C GLU A 116 18.93 7.37 4.39
N TYR A 117 19.50 6.18 4.26
CA TYR A 117 20.15 5.51 5.39
C TYR A 117 21.55 5.04 5.03
N ASN A 118 22.44 5.20 5.99
CA ASN A 118 23.83 4.81 5.87
C ASN A 118 23.93 3.29 6.07
N GLN A 119 24.20 2.53 5.01
CA GLN A 119 24.62 1.14 5.15
C GLN A 119 26.15 1.04 5.10
N ARG A 120 26.68 -0.05 5.68
CA ARG A 120 28.11 -0.37 5.60
C ARG A 120 28.63 -0.50 4.16
N THR A 121 27.74 -0.73 3.19
CA THR A 121 28.05 -0.93 1.77
C THR A 121 27.76 0.29 0.88
N GLY A 122 27.37 1.43 1.47
CA GLY A 122 27.06 2.67 0.75
C GLY A 122 25.76 3.33 1.19
N ASN A 123 25.53 4.55 0.74
CA ASN A 123 24.28 5.27 0.99
C ASN A 123 23.18 4.68 0.09
N LYS A 124 22.07 4.27 0.70
CA LYS A 124 20.87 3.86 -0.03
C LYS A 124 19.74 4.80 0.31
N SER A 125 19.04 5.26 -0.73
CA SER A 125 17.84 6.08 -0.62
C SER A 125 16.62 5.21 -0.93
N VAL A 126 15.57 5.35 -0.12
CA VAL A 126 14.29 4.66 -0.31
C VAL A 126 13.16 5.68 -0.14
N ASN A 127 12.22 5.67 -1.08
CA ASN A 127 10.99 6.46 -0.94
C ASN A 127 9.98 5.68 -0.09
N LEU A 128 9.64 6.23 1.07
CA LEU A 128 8.74 5.64 2.05
C LEU A 128 7.45 6.44 2.17
N LEU A 129 6.34 5.72 2.23
CA LEU A 129 5.02 6.22 2.57
C LEU A 129 4.70 5.80 4.01
N TYR A 130 4.49 6.78 4.89
CA TYR A 130 4.08 6.50 6.27
C TYR A 130 2.57 6.69 6.41
N ALA A 131 1.91 5.75 7.08
CA ALA A 131 0.48 5.81 7.32
C ALA A 131 0.15 5.38 8.75
N VAL A 132 -0.80 6.08 9.37
CA VAL A 132 -1.36 5.76 10.68
C VAL A 132 -2.58 4.89 10.46
N PHE A 133 -2.62 3.74 11.13
CA PHE A 133 -3.74 2.82 11.11
C PHE A 133 -4.34 2.69 12.50
N SER A 134 -5.62 2.40 12.58
CA SER A 134 -6.35 2.11 13.79
C SER A 134 -7.00 0.72 13.72
N THR A 135 -7.29 0.16 14.90
CA THR A 135 -8.07 -1.07 15.02
C THR A 135 -9.51 -0.88 14.55
N PRO A 136 -10.13 -1.86 13.89
CA PRO A 136 -11.53 -1.77 13.47
C PRO A 136 -12.54 -1.83 14.63
N ASN A 137 -12.10 -2.27 15.82
CA ASN A 137 -12.95 -2.45 16.99
C ASN A 137 -13.35 -1.10 17.62
N HIS A 138 -14.65 -0.90 17.82
CA HIS A 138 -15.20 0.30 18.46
C HIS A 138 -14.87 0.43 19.97
N VAL A 139 -14.54 -0.67 20.64
CA VAL A 139 -14.34 -0.69 22.11
C VAL A 139 -12.94 -0.22 22.51
N PHE A 140 -11.91 -0.57 21.73
CA PHE A 140 -10.55 -0.11 21.94
C PHE A 140 -9.96 0.34 20.61
N LYS A 141 -9.77 1.66 20.47
CA LYS A 141 -9.04 2.25 19.36
C LYS A 141 -7.56 2.33 19.73
N ILE A 142 -6.78 1.45 19.11
CA ILE A 142 -5.32 1.47 19.21
C ILE A 142 -4.80 1.85 17.83
N SER A 143 -3.76 2.67 17.78
CA SER A 143 -3.15 3.11 16.54
C SER A 143 -1.75 2.53 16.35
N ALA A 144 -1.34 2.35 15.10
CA ALA A 144 0.02 1.98 14.70
C ALA A 144 0.47 2.82 13.51
N ILE A 145 1.78 3.00 13.37
CA ILE A 145 2.38 3.64 12.19
C ILE A 145 3.10 2.56 11.39
N CYS A 146 2.71 2.41 10.14
CA CYS A 146 3.35 1.51 9.18
C CYS A 146 4.04 2.31 8.08
N ALA A 147 5.20 1.82 7.62
CA ALA A 147 5.98 2.43 6.54
C ALA A 147 6.01 1.48 5.33
N PHE A 148 5.62 1.95 4.16
CA PHE A 148 5.60 1.18 2.92
C PHE A 148 6.60 1.75 1.93
N ALA A 149 7.41 0.91 1.30
CA ALA A 149 8.27 1.39 0.20
C ALA A 149 7.44 1.57 -1.06
N LEU A 150 7.62 2.70 -1.75
CA LEU A 150 6.94 2.92 -3.03
C LEU A 150 7.29 1.85 -4.07
N ASP A 151 8.52 1.33 -4.04
CA ASP A 151 8.93 0.28 -4.97
C ASP A 151 8.14 -1.02 -4.73
N ASP A 152 7.85 -1.37 -3.48
CA ASP A 152 7.02 -2.54 -3.15
C ASP A 152 5.56 -2.31 -3.59
N ILE A 153 5.05 -1.09 -3.43
CA ILE A 153 3.71 -0.70 -3.91
C ILE A 153 3.62 -0.89 -5.42
N ARG A 154 4.59 -0.37 -6.19
CA ARG A 154 4.61 -0.53 -7.65
C ARG A 154 4.70 -2.01 -8.05
N GLN A 155 5.57 -2.78 -7.39
CA GLN A 155 5.70 -4.21 -7.63
C GLN A 155 4.41 -4.97 -7.32
N ALA A 156 3.68 -4.59 -6.26
CA ALA A 156 2.41 -5.21 -5.88
C ALA A 156 1.33 -5.06 -6.94
N PHE A 157 1.31 -3.93 -7.65
CA PHE A 157 0.39 -3.77 -8.77
C PHE A 157 0.84 -4.53 -10.02
N LEU A 158 2.15 -4.67 -10.26
CA LEU A 158 2.68 -5.44 -11.39
C LEU A 158 2.47 -6.95 -11.24
N ASN A 159 2.55 -7.45 -10.01
CA ASN A 159 2.43 -8.88 -9.71
C ASN A 159 1.00 -9.31 -9.30
N ASN A 160 0.03 -8.39 -9.34
CA ASN A 160 -1.34 -8.60 -8.85
C ASN A 160 -1.39 -9.16 -7.41
N ALA A 161 -0.53 -8.64 -6.52
CA ALA A 161 -0.49 -9.05 -5.13
C ALA A 161 -1.80 -8.71 -4.41
N SER A 162 -2.19 -9.59 -3.48
CA SER A 162 -3.39 -9.36 -2.65
C SER A 162 -3.15 -8.33 -1.56
N PHE A 163 -1.93 -8.22 -1.02
CA PHE A 163 -1.57 -7.25 0.02
C PHE A 163 -0.08 -6.87 -0.01
N ILE A 164 0.23 -5.75 0.65
CA ILE A 164 1.60 -5.21 0.83
C ILE A 164 1.91 -5.14 2.32
N ASP A 165 3.08 -5.65 2.71
CA ASP A 165 3.60 -5.57 4.07
C ASP A 165 4.48 -4.33 4.30
N PRO A 166 4.58 -3.83 5.54
CA PRO A 166 5.40 -2.67 5.84
C PRO A 166 6.89 -3.03 5.85
N LYS A 167 7.74 -2.10 5.41
CA LYS A 167 9.18 -2.27 5.49
C LYS A 167 9.63 -2.36 6.94
N GLY A 168 10.44 -3.38 7.22
CA GLY A 168 11.06 -3.56 8.54
C GLY A 168 10.14 -4.20 9.58
N GLN A 169 9.08 -4.90 9.17
CA GLN A 169 8.33 -5.77 10.08
C GLN A 169 9.25 -6.85 10.63
N VAL A 170 9.74 -6.63 11.86
CA VAL A 170 10.53 -7.61 12.60
C VAL A 170 9.53 -8.63 13.16
N THR A 171 9.43 -9.81 12.56
CA THR A 171 8.92 -10.99 13.26
C THR A 171 9.65 -11.10 14.60
N PRO A 172 8.98 -11.30 15.75
CA PRO A 172 9.57 -11.01 17.06
C PRO A 172 10.80 -11.91 17.34
N PRO A 173 11.80 -11.43 18.12
CA PRO A 173 11.65 -10.44 19.18
C PRO A 173 12.67 -9.30 19.12
N SER A 174 12.21 -8.03 19.14
CA SER A 174 13.00 -6.95 19.77
C SER A 174 12.09 -5.77 20.20
N PRO A 175 12.45 -5.04 21.27
CA PRO A 175 11.54 -4.28 22.13
C PRO A 175 11.22 -2.85 21.65
N TRP A 176 11.33 -2.56 20.35
CA TRP A 176 11.27 -1.20 19.82
C TRP A 176 9.90 -0.79 19.27
N ILE A 177 8.81 -1.35 19.80
CA ILE A 177 7.50 -0.75 19.59
C ILE A 177 7.53 0.62 20.27
N LEU A 178 7.60 1.69 19.49
CA LEU A 178 7.30 3.02 19.98
C LEU A 178 5.82 3.05 20.31
N ASN A 179 5.49 2.70 21.55
CA ASN A 179 4.21 3.04 22.15
C ASN A 179 4.13 4.56 22.17
N VAL A 180 3.32 5.14 21.27
CA VAL A 180 2.90 6.53 21.40
C VAL A 180 1.72 6.51 22.37
N SER A 181 2.01 6.83 23.63
CA SER A 181 1.02 7.06 24.71
C SER A 181 0.30 8.38 24.52
#